data_AF-A0A7J9XQ77-F1
#
_entry.id   AF-A0A7J9XQ77-F1
#
_cell.length_a   1.000
_cell.length_b   1.000
_cell.length_c   1.000
_cell.angle_alpha   90.00
_cell.angle_beta   90.00
_cell.angle_gamma   90.00
#
_symmetry.space_group_name_H-M   'P 1'
#
loop_
_entity.id
_entity.type
_entity.pdbx_description
1 polymer ?
#
loop_
_entity_poly.entity_id
_entity_poly.type
_entity_poly.pdbx_seq_one_letter_code
_entity_poly.pdbx_strand_id
1 'polypeptide(L)'
;MTERFTVVYRAYDRFNLLLYVGITGNFVVRLSSHAEGSGSEWVGYVDWIEIKRYATRAEALAAEATAILDEDPAFNIRGRPREQSEQAFRDWLHRHSALTGHNPPGAGWWQDTEEVIGGPRECEAAA
;
A
#
# COMPACT_ATOMS: atom_id res chain seq x y z
N MET A 1 -30.13 7.17 -5.81
CA MET A 1 -28.81 7.21 -6.47
C MET A 1 -27.77 7.20 -5.37
N THR A 2 -27.15 6.06 -5.09
CA THR A 2 -26.10 5.97 -4.07
C THR A 2 -24.86 6.67 -4.62
N GLU A 3 -24.49 7.82 -4.04
CA GLU A 3 -23.24 8.49 -4.41
C GLU A 3 -22.09 7.51 -4.26
N ARG A 4 -21.38 7.23 -5.35
CA ARG A 4 -20.22 6.33 -5.37
C ARG A 4 -19.01 7.10 -4.84
N PHE A 5 -18.94 7.29 -3.53
CA PHE A 5 -17.74 7.84 -2.89
C PHE A 5 -16.54 6.90 -3.15
N THR A 6 -15.36 7.48 -3.34
CA THR A 6 -14.10 6.71 -3.40
C THR A 6 -13.38 6.89 -2.07
N VAL A 7 -12.82 5.81 -1.53
CA VAL A 7 -12.03 5.88 -0.30
C VAL A 7 -10.55 5.81 -0.60
N VAL A 8 -9.77 6.58 0.15
CA VAL A 8 -8.34 6.33 0.37
C VAL A 8 -8.24 5.64 1.73
N TYR A 9 -7.48 4.56 1.79
CA TYR A 9 -7.22 3.84 3.02
C TYR A 9 -5.72 3.77 3.30
N ARG A 10 -5.38 3.76 4.59
CA ARG A 10 -4.03 3.61 5.12
C ARG A 10 -4.01 2.40 6.02
N ALA A 11 -3.15 1.45 5.73
CA ALA A 11 -2.98 0.25 6.52
C ALA A 11 -1.76 0.37 7.41
N TYR A 12 -1.94 0.07 8.70
CA TYR A 12 -0.90 0.20 9.72
C TYR A 12 -0.66 -1.13 10.38
N ASP A 13 0.58 -1.36 10.83
CA ASP A 13 0.89 -2.47 11.72
C ASP A 13 0.51 -2.18 13.18
N ARG A 14 0.68 -3.19 14.04
CA ARG A 14 0.42 -3.13 15.49
C ARG A 14 1.24 -2.07 16.24
N PHE A 15 2.23 -1.48 15.60
CA PHE A 15 3.09 -0.43 16.15
C PHE A 15 2.82 0.94 15.52
N ASN A 16 1.72 1.07 14.77
CA ASN A 16 1.35 2.28 14.02
C ASN A 16 2.36 2.67 12.93
N LEU A 17 3.12 1.71 12.40
CA LEU A 17 3.95 1.95 11.23
C LEU A 17 3.10 1.81 9.96
N LEU A 18 3.20 2.81 9.07
CA LEU A 18 2.43 2.83 7.83
C LEU A 18 2.95 1.79 6.84
N LEU A 19 2.12 0.80 6.53
CA LEU A 19 2.44 -0.29 5.61
C LEU A 19 2.08 0.07 4.18
N TYR A 20 0.85 0.53 3.95
CA TYR A 20 0.32 0.69 2.61
C TYR A 20 -0.74 1.78 2.54
N VAL A 21 -0.74 2.53 1.44
CA VAL A 21 -1.79 3.49 1.07
C VAL A 21 -2.40 3.06 -0.26
N GLY A 22 -3.74 3.04 -0.32
CA GLY A 22 -4.45 2.70 -1.54
C GLY A 22 -5.81 3.36 -1.67
N ILE A 23 -6.36 3.40 -2.88
CA ILE A 23 -7.76 3.76 -3.11
C ILE A 23 -8.67 2.59 -3.45
N THR A 24 -9.96 2.72 -3.19
CA THR A 24 -10.98 1.78 -3.68
C THR A 24 -12.38 2.40 -3.69
N GLY A 25 -13.24 1.94 -4.61
CA GLY A 25 -14.69 2.24 -4.60
C GLY A 25 -15.51 1.19 -3.85
N ASN A 26 -14.90 0.06 -3.47
CA ASN A 26 -15.51 -1.00 -2.68
C ASN A 26 -14.45 -1.65 -1.78
N PHE A 27 -14.38 -1.19 -0.53
CA PHE A 27 -13.34 -1.58 0.43
C PHE A 27 -13.42 -3.06 0.83
N VAL A 28 -14.63 -3.58 1.03
CA VAL A 28 -14.88 -4.97 1.47
C VAL A 28 -14.39 -5.97 0.42
N VAL A 29 -14.76 -5.78 -0.85
CA VAL A 29 -14.34 -6.67 -1.94
C VAL A 29 -12.82 -6.62 -2.13
N ARG A 30 -12.22 -5.43 -2.00
CA ARG A 30 -10.79 -5.25 -2.24
C ARG A 30 -9.92 -5.86 -1.14
N LEU A 31 -10.40 -5.89 0.12
CA LEU A 31 -9.71 -6.59 1.21
C LEU A 31 -9.77 -8.11 1.03
N SER A 32 -10.91 -8.66 0.59
CA SER A 32 -11.04 -10.09 0.27
C SER A 32 -10.11 -10.52 -0.87
N SER A 33 -9.99 -9.72 -1.94
CA SER A 33 -9.07 -10.04 -3.05
C SER A 33 -7.59 -9.96 -2.66
N HIS A 34 -7.24 -9.15 -1.65
CA HIS A 34 -5.86 -9.13 -1.14
C HIS A 34 -5.54 -10.38 -0.32
N ALA A 35 -6.50 -10.98 0.39
CA ALA A 35 -6.26 -12.21 1.13
C ALA A 35 -5.87 -13.43 0.25
N GLU A 36 -6.12 -13.36 -1.07
CA GLU A 36 -6.01 -14.49 -2.00
C GLU A 36 -4.82 -14.40 -2.99
N GLY A 37 -4.03 -13.32 -3.00
CA GLY A 37 -3.03 -13.05 -4.05
C GLY A 37 -1.58 -12.81 -3.59
N SER A 38 -0.61 -13.08 -4.48
CA SER A 38 0.86 -12.97 -4.30
C SER A 38 1.44 -11.54 -4.23
N GLY A 39 0.63 -10.54 -3.85
CA GLY A 39 1.04 -9.13 -3.71
C GLY A 39 0.63 -8.51 -2.38
N SER A 40 0.36 -9.36 -1.39
CA SER A 40 -0.43 -9.05 -0.21
C SER A 40 0.29 -9.35 1.11
N GLU A 41 1.61 -9.48 1.08
CA GLU A 41 2.40 -9.79 2.29
C GLU A 41 2.23 -8.73 3.36
N TRP A 42 2.02 -7.47 2.97
CA TRP A 42 1.69 -6.38 3.88
C TRP A 42 0.42 -6.65 4.70
N VAL A 43 -0.56 -7.39 4.15
CA VAL A 43 -1.82 -7.72 4.82
C VAL A 43 -1.58 -8.52 6.09
N GLY A 44 -0.59 -9.42 6.07
CA GLY A 44 -0.22 -10.23 7.25
C GLY A 44 0.29 -9.40 8.43
N TYR A 45 0.71 -8.16 8.18
CA TYR A 45 1.19 -7.22 9.20
C TYR A 45 0.15 -6.18 9.62
N VAL A 46 -0.98 -6.08 8.92
CA VAL A 46 -2.00 -5.05 9.22
C VAL A 46 -2.69 -5.35 10.55
N ASP A 47 -2.69 -4.36 11.43
CA ASP A 47 -3.44 -4.38 12.68
C ASP A 47 -4.70 -3.51 12.58
N TRP A 48 -4.60 -2.34 11.96
CA TRP A 48 -5.74 -1.45 11.75
C TRP A 48 -5.63 -0.63 10.46
N ILE A 49 -6.77 -0.11 10.01
CA ILE A 49 -6.88 0.67 8.78
C ILE A 49 -7.61 1.99 9.05
N GLU A 50 -7.00 3.10 8.63
CA GLU A 50 -7.67 4.39 8.55
C GLU A 50 -8.35 4.54 7.18
N ILE A 51 -9.58 5.08 7.15
CA ILE A 51 -10.34 5.27 5.91
C ILE A 51 -10.79 6.73 5.81
N LYS A 52 -10.49 7.36 4.68
CA LYS A 52 -10.99 8.70 4.33
C LYS A 52 -11.79 8.66 3.03
N ARG A 53 -13.00 9.21 3.07
CA ARG A 53 -13.92 9.29 1.92
C ARG A 53 -13.66 10.56 1.11
N TYR A 54 -13.75 10.43 -0.21
CA TYR A 54 -13.67 11.51 -1.18
C TYR A 54 -14.90 11.46 -2.09
N ALA A 55 -15.36 12.64 -2.51
CA ALA A 55 -16.54 12.77 -3.35
C ALA A 55 -16.28 12.18 -4.73
N THR A 56 -15.05 12.33 -5.23
CA THR A 56 -14.66 11.83 -6.56
C THR A 56 -13.44 10.92 -6.53
N ARG A 57 -13.33 10.07 -7.54
CA ARG A 57 -12.15 9.24 -7.76
C ARG A 57 -10.89 10.07 -8.04
N ALA A 58 -11.03 11.20 -8.73
CA ALA A 58 -9.90 12.07 -9.06
C ALA A 58 -9.29 12.68 -7.79
N GLU A 59 -10.12 13.16 -6.86
CA GLU A 59 -9.66 13.63 -5.56
C GLU A 59 -8.98 12.53 -4.75
N ALA A 60 -9.56 11.32 -4.74
CA ALA A 60 -8.95 10.18 -4.05
C ALA A 60 -7.58 9.81 -4.63
N LEU A 61 -7.43 9.84 -5.97
CA LEU A 61 -6.15 9.57 -6.65
C LEU A 61 -5.10 10.62 -6.30
N ALA A 62 -5.47 11.90 -6.30
CA ALA A 62 -4.56 12.97 -5.90
C ALA A 62 -4.13 12.81 -4.44
N ALA A 63 -5.07 12.50 -3.56
CA ALA A 63 -4.79 12.27 -2.15
C ALA A 63 -3.93 11.02 -1.88
N GLU A 64 -4.13 9.93 -2.64
CA GLU A 64 -3.26 8.74 -2.58
C GLU A 64 -1.84 9.09 -3.02
N ALA A 65 -1.68 9.81 -4.14
CA ALA A 65 -0.37 10.20 -4.64
C ALA A 65 0.39 11.07 -3.63
N THR A 66 -0.27 12.08 -3.05
CA THR A 66 0.31 12.90 -1.97
C THR A 66 0.69 12.06 -0.76
N ALA A 67 -0.20 11.17 -0.30
CA ALA A 67 0.08 10.33 0.86
C ALA A 67 1.25 9.36 0.63
N ILE A 68 1.40 8.79 -0.58
CA ILE A 68 2.55 7.92 -0.91
C ILE A 68 3.87 8.68 -0.87
N LEU A 69 3.88 9.94 -1.33
CA LEU A 69 5.09 10.77 -1.36
C LEU A 69 5.45 11.32 0.03
N ASP A 70 4.46 11.79 0.79
CA ASP A 70 4.67 12.49 2.05
C ASP A 70 4.79 11.54 3.25
N GLU A 71 4.06 10.42 3.25
CA GLU A 71 3.97 9.52 4.40
C GLU A 71 4.86 8.27 4.24
N ASP A 72 5.45 8.08 3.06
CA ASP A 72 6.39 7.03 2.69
C ASP A 72 6.04 5.60 3.18
N PRO A 73 4.85 5.07 2.82
CA PRO A 73 4.39 3.74 3.24
C PRO A 73 5.35 2.61 2.81
N ALA A 74 5.63 1.65 3.69
CA ALA A 74 6.67 0.64 3.47
C ALA A 74 6.50 -0.25 2.22
N PHE A 75 5.26 -0.57 1.84
CA PHE A 75 4.95 -1.56 0.80
C PHE A 75 4.38 -0.94 -0.50
N ASN A 76 4.30 0.39 -0.63
CA ASN A 76 3.92 1.01 -1.91
C ASN A 76 5.09 1.02 -2.90
N ILE A 77 5.12 0.06 -3.81
CA ILE A 77 6.20 -0.02 -4.82
C ILE A 77 5.93 0.94 -6.00
N ARG A 78 4.70 1.45 -6.12
CA ARG A 78 4.26 2.34 -7.21
C ARG A 78 3.95 3.74 -6.66
N GLY A 79 4.12 4.75 -7.51
CA GLY A 79 3.83 6.14 -7.17
C GLY A 79 5.03 6.95 -6.68
N ARG A 80 6.22 6.33 -6.65
CA ARG A 80 7.48 6.95 -6.24
C ARG A 80 8.70 6.23 -6.83
N PRO A 81 9.92 6.80 -6.77
CA PRO A 81 11.14 6.13 -7.22
C PRO A 81 11.40 4.80 -6.50
N ARG A 82 12.09 3.89 -7.18
CA ARG A 82 12.47 2.58 -6.62
C ARG A 82 13.29 2.74 -5.34
N GLU A 83 14.35 3.56 -5.38
CA GLU A 83 15.22 3.84 -4.22
C GLU A 83 14.42 4.24 -2.97
N GLN A 84 13.45 5.13 -3.13
CA GLN A 84 12.56 5.55 -2.05
C GLN A 84 11.72 4.38 -1.52
N SER A 85 11.22 3.52 -2.41
CA SER A 85 10.47 2.33 -2.00
C SER A 85 11.32 1.31 -1.24
N GLU A 86 12.59 1.11 -1.63
CA GLU A 86 13.49 0.23 -0.89
C GLU A 86 13.81 0.80 0.49
N GLN A 87 14.05 2.10 0.55
CA GLN A 87 14.38 2.80 1.78
C GLN A 87 13.21 2.73 2.77
N ALA A 88 11.98 3.02 2.31
CA ALA A 88 10.77 2.91 3.11
C ALA A 88 10.60 1.50 3.71
N PHE A 89 10.83 0.46 2.91
CA PHE A 89 10.76 -0.92 3.36
C PHE A 89 11.85 -1.25 4.39
N ARG A 90 13.10 -0.85 4.14
CA ARG A 90 14.21 -1.03 5.09
C ARG A 90 13.95 -0.33 6.41
N ASP A 91 13.42 0.89 6.36
CA ASP A 91 13.10 1.68 7.55
C ASP A 91 11.96 1.07 8.35
N TRP A 92 10.95 0.51 7.68
CA TRP A 92 9.93 -0.29 8.36
C TRP A 92 10.54 -1.55 8.98
N LEU A 93 11.36 -2.30 8.23
CA LEU A 93 11.97 -3.54 8.69
C LEU A 93 12.81 -3.33 9.96
N HIS A 94 13.64 -2.28 9.97
CA HIS A 94 14.44 -1.90 11.14
C HIS A 94 13.55 -1.54 12.33
N ARG A 95 12.54 -0.68 12.15
CA ARG A 95 11.65 -0.23 13.23
C ARG A 95 10.81 -1.37 13.79
N HIS A 96 10.21 -2.17 12.92
CA HIS A 96 9.39 -3.31 13.31
C HIS A 96 10.22 -4.35 14.06
N SER A 97 11.39 -4.73 13.54
CA SER A 97 12.28 -5.71 14.18
C SER A 97 12.79 -5.24 15.54
N ALA A 98 13.07 -3.94 15.68
CA ALA A 98 13.46 -3.36 16.96
C ALA A 98 12.34 -3.45 18.02
N LEU A 99 11.07 -3.43 17.60
CA LEU A 99 9.91 -3.50 18.48
C LEU A 99 9.43 -4.93 18.76
N THR A 100 9.63 -5.88 17.84
CA THR A 100 9.27 -7.30 18.02
C THR A 100 10.39 -8.14 18.63
N GLY A 101 11.65 -7.70 18.50
CA GLY A 101 12.82 -8.50 18.86
C GLY A 101 13.15 -9.63 17.88
N HIS A 102 12.48 -9.70 16.71
CA HIS A 102 12.78 -10.66 15.64
C HIS A 102 12.45 -10.09 14.26
N ASN A 103 13.10 -10.59 13.21
CA ASN A 103 12.80 -10.20 11.84
C ASN A 103 11.41 -10.74 11.42
N PRO A 104 10.54 -9.93 10.78
CA PRO A 104 9.24 -10.40 10.34
C PRO A 104 9.34 -11.49 9.25
N PRO A 105 8.52 -12.56 9.33
CA PRO A 105 8.57 -13.68 8.39
C PRO A 105 8.07 -13.28 6.99
N GLY A 106 8.89 -13.48 5.97
CA GLY A 106 8.53 -13.04 4.61
C GLY A 106 8.88 -11.57 4.34
N ALA A 107 9.95 -11.05 4.93
CA ALA A 107 10.59 -9.80 4.48
C ALA A 107 11.65 -10.04 3.37
N GLY A 108 11.87 -11.29 2.94
CA GLY A 108 12.90 -11.69 1.98
C GLY A 108 12.59 -11.32 0.52
N TRP A 109 11.32 -11.24 0.14
CA TRP A 109 10.87 -11.08 -1.25
C TRP A 109 11.32 -9.76 -1.90
N TRP A 110 11.60 -8.73 -1.10
CA TRP A 110 12.12 -7.47 -1.60
C TRP A 110 13.49 -7.65 -2.28
N GLN A 111 14.28 -8.66 -1.86
CA GLN A 111 15.60 -8.97 -2.44
C GLN A 111 15.50 -9.68 -3.80
N ASP A 112 14.38 -10.35 -4.09
CA ASP A 112 14.20 -11.20 -5.30
C ASP A 112 13.44 -10.51 -6.45
N THR A 113 13.05 -9.23 -6.31
CA THR A 113 12.21 -8.50 -7.30
C THR A 113 12.96 -7.95 -8.53
N GLU A 114 14.18 -8.42 -8.82
CA GLU A 114 14.95 -7.96 -9.99
C GLU A 114 14.25 -8.22 -11.34
N GLU A 115 13.25 -9.11 -11.42
CA GLU A 115 12.68 -9.59 -12.69
C GLU A 115 11.25 -9.09 -13.02
N VAL A 116 10.48 -8.48 -12.11
CA VAL A 116 9.00 -8.40 -12.27
C VAL A 116 8.42 -6.98 -12.51
N ILE A 117 9.18 -5.89 -12.40
CA ILE A 117 8.58 -4.54 -12.49
C ILE A 117 8.98 -3.82 -13.79
N GLY A 118 8.54 -4.40 -14.91
CA GLY A 118 8.55 -3.78 -16.22
C GLY A 118 7.13 -3.64 -16.78
N GLY A 119 6.66 -2.40 -16.97
CA GLY A 119 5.47 -2.13 -17.77
C GLY A 119 4.67 -0.90 -17.31
N PRO A 120 4.57 0.19 -18.10
CA PRO A 120 3.60 1.24 -17.83
C PRO A 120 2.19 0.61 -17.83
N ARG A 121 1.35 0.99 -16.86
CA ARG A 121 -0.08 0.72 -16.96
C ARG A 121 -0.57 1.46 -18.19
N GLU A 122 -0.89 0.74 -19.26
CA GLU A 122 -1.74 1.29 -20.31
C GLU A 122 -2.99 1.82 -19.62
N CYS A 123 -3.17 3.15 -19.71
CA CYS A 123 -4.43 3.80 -19.43
C CYS A 123 -5.42 3.26 -20.47
N GLU A 124 -6.11 2.17 -20.15
CA GLU A 124 -7.27 1.73 -20.90
C GLU A 124 -8.39 2.75 -20.66
N ALA A 125 -8.36 3.80 -21.48
CA ALA A 125 -9.46 4.71 -21.69
C ALA A 125 -10.60 3.90 -22.31
N ALA A 126 -11.58 3.56 -21.49
CA ALA A 126 -12.87 3.10 -21.98
C ALA A 126 -13.56 4.28 -22.69
N ALA A 127 -13.64 4.19 -24.02
CA ALA A 127 -14.57 4.92 -24.87
C ALA A 127 -15.33 3.91 -25.73
#